data_AF-A0A0U5ESJ3-F1
#
_entry.id   AF-A0A0U5ESJ3-F1
#
_cell.length_a   1.000
_cell.length_b   1.000
_cell.length_c   1.000
_cell.angle_alpha   90.00
_cell.angle_beta   90.00
_cell.angle_gamma   90.00
#
_symmetry.space_group_name_H-M   'P 1'
#
loop_
_entity.id
_entity.type
_entity.pdbx_description
1 polymer ?
#
loop_
_entity_poly.entity_id
_entity_poly.type
_entity_poly.pdbx_seq_one_letter_code
_entity_poly.pdbx_strand_id
1 'polypeptide(L)'
;MARGGARPGAGRKKKQVTTEEWKGPELPEGKQLRPLDFWLAILRDDNAPFDLRMTAAKEAMPFMHAKPGPSRDGDQADLGNAPGAGDDWTHDLNPGADQKGLH
;
A
#
# COMPACT_ATOMS: atom_id res chain seq x y z
N MET A 1 -18.61 56.41 14.99
CA MET A 1 -18.25 54.98 15.18
C MET A 1 -17.08 54.65 14.26
N ALA A 2 -15.88 54.40 14.80
CA ALA A 2 -14.73 54.02 13.98
C ALA A 2 -14.84 52.53 13.62
N ARG A 3 -15.06 52.23 12.33
CA ARG A 3 -15.08 50.86 11.82
C ARG A 3 -13.65 50.32 11.89
N GLY A 4 -13.44 49.24 12.64
CA GLY A 4 -12.16 48.53 12.69
C GLY A 4 -11.79 47.98 11.32
N GLY A 5 -11.12 48.81 10.51
CA GLY A 5 -10.60 48.44 9.19
C GLY A 5 -9.30 47.66 9.32
N ALA A 6 -9.05 46.77 8.36
CA ALA A 6 -7.80 46.03 8.24
C ALA A 6 -6.61 47.00 8.33
N ARG A 7 -5.75 46.79 9.32
CA ARG A 7 -4.55 47.60 9.50
C ARG A 7 -3.54 47.22 8.40
N PRO A 8 -2.72 48.15 7.89
CA PRO A 8 -1.62 47.78 7.01
C PRO A 8 -0.73 46.74 7.72
N GLY A 9 -0.63 45.54 7.15
CA GLY A 9 0.08 44.40 7.75
C GLY A 9 -0.79 43.45 8.61
N ALA A 10 -2.09 43.72 8.78
CA ALA A 10 -3.02 42.78 9.40
C ALA A 10 -3.44 41.70 8.38
N GLY A 11 -3.04 40.46 8.64
CA GLY A 11 -3.36 39.31 7.83
C GLY A 11 -2.34 38.19 7.99
N ARG A 12 -2.72 36.95 7.70
CA ARG A 12 -1.76 35.84 7.60
C ARG A 12 -0.89 36.07 6.38
N LYS A 13 0.44 36.06 6.54
CA LYS A 13 1.38 36.16 5.43
C LYS A 13 1.04 35.09 4.39
N LYS A 14 0.95 35.48 3.11
CA LYS A 14 0.74 34.52 2.02
C LYS A 14 1.93 33.55 2.01
N LYS A 15 1.63 32.24 2.00
CA LYS A 15 2.67 31.21 1.95
C LYS A 15 3.41 31.37 0.63
N GLN A 16 4.73 31.53 0.67
CA GLN A 16 5.56 31.47 -0.51
C GLN A 16 5.57 30.01 -0.95
N VAL A 17 4.96 29.72 -2.11
CA VAL A 17 5.02 28.40 -2.73
C VAL A 17 6.38 28.36 -3.42
N THR A 18 7.38 27.80 -2.72
CA THR A 18 8.75 27.60 -3.25
C THR A 18 8.95 26.21 -3.83
N THR A 19 7.88 25.41 -3.94
CA THR A 19 7.99 24.07 -4.50
C THR A 19 8.08 24.20 -6.02
N GLU A 20 9.19 23.78 -6.60
CA GLU A 20 9.23 23.47 -8.04
C GLU A 20 8.03 22.57 -8.34
N GLU A 21 7.09 23.13 -9.09
CA GLU A 21 5.78 22.52 -9.28
C GLU A 21 5.98 21.31 -10.18
N TRP A 22 6.02 20.13 -9.57
CA TRP A 22 6.18 18.86 -10.28
C TRP A 22 5.10 18.76 -11.36
N LYS A 23 5.53 18.63 -12.62
CA LYS A 23 4.66 18.71 -13.81
C LYS A 23 3.86 17.43 -14.09
N GLY A 24 4.01 16.41 -13.24
CA GLY A 24 3.45 15.09 -13.47
C GLY A 24 4.41 14.15 -14.20
N PRO A 25 4.10 12.85 -14.23
CA PRO A 25 4.92 11.88 -14.93
C PRO A 25 4.71 12.00 -16.45
N GLU A 26 5.76 11.72 -17.22
CA GLU A 26 5.65 11.61 -18.67
C GLU A 26 4.90 10.32 -19.04
N LEU A 27 3.72 10.46 -19.65
CA LEU A 27 2.86 9.35 -20.04
C LEU A 27 2.95 9.16 -21.57
N PRO A 28 2.92 7.91 -22.07
CA PRO A 28 2.94 7.66 -23.51
C PRO A 28 1.67 8.23 -24.18
N GLU A 29 1.85 9.23 -25.03
CA GLU A 29 0.76 9.85 -25.79
C GLU A 29 0.09 8.82 -26.73
N GLY A 30 -1.24 8.88 -26.84
CA GLY A 30 -2.00 8.10 -27.82
C GLY A 30 -2.38 6.67 -27.41
N LYS A 31 -2.06 6.22 -26.18
CA LYS A 31 -2.58 4.96 -25.63
C LYS A 31 -3.64 5.21 -24.56
N GLN A 32 -4.71 4.42 -24.59
CA GLN A 32 -5.70 4.42 -23.52
C GLN A 32 -5.05 3.85 -22.25
N LEU A 33 -4.66 4.75 -21.33
CA LEU A 33 -3.96 4.39 -20.10
C LEU A 33 -4.89 3.59 -19.20
N ARG A 34 -4.39 2.45 -18.70
CA ARG A 34 -5.07 1.73 -17.62
C ARG A 34 -4.78 2.45 -16.30
N PRO A 35 -5.68 2.41 -15.32
CA PRO A 35 -5.46 3.03 -14.00
C PRO A 35 -4.12 2.62 -13.35
N LEU A 36 -3.73 1.35 -13.48
CA LEU A 36 -2.45 0.85 -12.98
C LEU A 36 -1.24 1.53 -13.64
N ASP A 37 -1.28 1.76 -14.95
CA ASP A 37 -0.18 2.37 -15.69
C ASP A 37 0.08 3.80 -15.21
N PHE A 38 -0.98 4.54 -14.88
CA PHE A 38 -0.89 5.88 -14.30
C PHE A 38 -0.23 5.85 -12.92
N TRP A 39 -0.69 5.01 -12.00
CA TRP A 39 -0.14 4.93 -10.65
C TRP A 39 1.32 4.46 -10.65
N LEU A 40 1.69 3.53 -11.54
CA LEU A 40 3.07 3.09 -11.70
C LEU A 40 3.97 4.21 -12.24
N ALA A 41 3.47 5.08 -13.11
CA ALA A 41 4.23 6.21 -13.63
C ALA A 41 4.58 7.21 -12.51
N ILE A 42 3.62 7.51 -11.61
CA ILE A 42 3.86 8.37 -10.44
C ILE A 42 4.84 7.72 -9.47
N LEU A 43 4.68 6.43 -9.21
CA LEU A 43 5.48 5.71 -8.21
C LEU A 43 6.96 5.58 -8.63
N ARG A 44 7.21 5.50 -9.94
CA ARG A 44 8.56 5.36 -10.53
C ARG A 44 9.26 6.70 -10.78
N ASP A 45 8.56 7.83 -10.65
CA ASP A 45 9.15 9.15 -10.86
C ASP A 45 9.87 9.62 -9.58
N ASP A 46 11.19 9.80 -9.68
CA ASP A 46 12.02 10.25 -8.55
C ASP A 46 11.75 11.70 -8.15
N ASN A 47 11.29 12.53 -9.08
CA ASN A 47 10.95 13.93 -8.85
C ASN A 47 9.57 14.09 -8.22
N ALA A 48 8.77 13.02 -8.14
CA ALA A 48 7.45 13.08 -7.54
C ALA A 48 7.54 13.30 -6.01
N PRO A 49 6.70 14.17 -5.44
CA PRO A 49 6.56 14.34 -3.99
C PRO A 49 6.34 12.99 -3.28
N PHE A 50 6.96 12.82 -2.12
CA PHE A 50 6.85 11.58 -1.35
C PHE A 50 5.40 11.22 -1.02
N ASP A 51 4.57 12.20 -0.66
CA ASP A 51 3.15 11.99 -0.37
C ASP A 51 2.40 11.41 -1.59
N LEU A 52 2.71 11.92 -2.80
CA LEU A 52 2.10 11.42 -4.04
C LEU A 52 2.55 9.99 -4.35
N ARG A 53 3.84 9.68 -4.14
CA ARG A 53 4.36 8.30 -4.28
C ARG A 53 3.70 7.35 -3.28
N MET A 54 3.50 7.79 -2.03
CA MET A 54 2.80 7.01 -1.01
C MET A 54 1.33 6.76 -1.40
N THR A 55 0.62 7.76 -1.93
CA THR A 55 -0.75 7.56 -2.42
C THR A 55 -0.79 6.60 -3.61
N ALA A 56 0.15 6.74 -4.55
CA ALA A 56 0.23 5.85 -5.71
C ALA A 56 0.48 4.40 -5.29
N ALA A 57 1.32 4.16 -4.27
CA ALA A 57 1.58 2.82 -3.75
C ALA A 57 0.32 2.17 -3.17
N LYS A 58 -0.47 2.92 -2.39
CA LYS A 58 -1.72 2.43 -1.80
C LYS A 58 -2.76 2.07 -2.88
N GLU A 59 -2.92 2.92 -3.88
CA GLU A 59 -3.89 2.72 -4.95
C GLU A 59 -3.45 1.66 -5.98
N ALA A 60 -2.14 1.45 -6.15
CA ALA A 60 -1.62 0.40 -7.02
C ALA A 60 -1.71 -1.01 -6.39
N MET A 61 -1.68 -1.11 -5.05
CA MET A 61 -1.68 -2.37 -4.30
C MET A 61 -2.74 -3.38 -4.75
N PRO A 62 -4.02 -3.01 -4.98
CA PRO A 62 -5.07 -3.96 -5.37
C PRO A 62 -4.86 -4.59 -6.74
N PHE A 63 -4.05 -3.96 -7.59
CA PHE A 63 -3.77 -4.40 -8.95
C PHE A 63 -2.48 -5.23 -9.07
N MET A 64 -1.64 -5.26 -8.03
CA MET A 64 -0.36 -5.99 -8.05
C MET A 64 -0.51 -7.48 -7.75
N HIS A 65 -1.60 -7.87 -7.08
CA HIS A 65 -1.84 -9.25 -6.67
C HIS A 65 -3.13 -9.78 -7.30
N ALA A 66 -3.12 -11.03 -7.74
CA ALA A 66 -4.34 -11.71 -8.13
C ALA A 66 -5.25 -11.82 -6.90
N LYS A 67 -6.50 -11.37 -7.02
CA LYS A 67 -7.49 -11.58 -5.96
C LYS A 67 -7.67 -13.09 -5.77
N PRO A 68 -7.60 -13.62 -4.53
CA PRO A 68 -7.94 -15.00 -4.29
C PRO A 68 -9.31 -15.29 -4.89
N GLY A 69 -9.41 -16.41 -5.62
CA GLY A 69 -10.70 -16.87 -6.12
C GLY A 69 -11.69 -17.05 -4.97
N PRO A 70 -13.02 -17.05 -5.24
CA PRO A 70 -13.98 -17.39 -4.21
C PRO A 70 -13.61 -18.75 -3.61
N SER A 71 -13.37 -18.79 -2.31
CA SER A 71 -13.28 -20.07 -1.60
C SER A 71 -14.56 -20.83 -1.91
N ARG A 72 -14.43 -22.05 -2.43
CA ARG A 72 -15.56 -22.96 -2.50
C ARG A 72 -16.05 -23.16 -1.08
N ASP A 73 -17.37 -23.12 -0.85
CA ASP A 73 -17.93 -23.46 0.45
C ASP A 73 -17.42 -24.85 0.86
N GLY A 74 -16.64 -24.92 1.94
CA GLY A 74 -15.96 -26.14 2.41
C GLY A 74 -14.44 -26.21 2.14
N ASP A 75 -13.88 -25.24 1.40
CA ASP A 75 -12.44 -25.13 1.09
C ASP A 75 -11.84 -23.91 1.80
N GLN A 76 -12.30 -23.64 3.02
CA GLN A 76 -11.47 -22.95 3.98
C GLN A 76 -10.38 -23.94 4.35
N ALA A 77 -9.34 -24.00 3.50
CA ALA A 77 -8.11 -24.66 3.85
C ALA A 77 -7.73 -24.07 5.20
N ASP A 78 -7.92 -24.87 6.23
CA ASP A 78 -7.39 -24.60 7.55
C ASP A 78 -5.91 -24.33 7.30
N LEU A 79 -5.51 -23.05 7.38
CA LEU A 79 -4.15 -22.64 7.08
C LEU A 79 -3.16 -23.27 8.07
N GLY A 80 -3.66 -23.95 9.11
CA GLY A 80 -2.89 -24.86 9.97
C GLY A 80 -2.58 -26.21 9.33
N ASN A 81 -3.40 -26.74 8.41
CA ASN A 81 -3.24 -28.10 7.86
C ASN A 81 -2.77 -28.13 6.38
N ALA A 82 -2.25 -27.02 5.86
CA ALA A 82 -1.63 -27.02 4.54
C ALA A 82 -0.30 -27.80 4.59
N PRO A 83 0.08 -28.60 3.58
CA PRO A 83 1.41 -29.20 3.53
C PRO A 83 2.47 -28.08 3.44
N GLY A 84 3.14 -27.81 4.55
CA GLY A 84 4.06 -26.67 4.74
C GLY A 84 3.57 -25.61 5.74
N ALA A 85 2.34 -25.72 6.24
CA ALA A 85 1.94 -25.09 7.49
C ALA A 85 2.57 -25.90 8.62
N GLY A 86 3.68 -25.41 9.15
CA GLY A 86 4.42 -26.08 10.19
C GLY A 86 3.64 -26.12 11.49
N ASP A 87 2.96 -27.23 11.75
CA ASP A 87 2.55 -27.68 13.10
C ASP A 87 3.78 -28.12 13.95
N ASP A 88 4.98 -27.97 13.39
CA ASP A 88 6.27 -28.46 13.88
C ASP A 88 6.70 -27.87 15.23
N TRP A 89 6.07 -26.80 15.71
CA TRP A 89 6.31 -26.30 17.06
C TRP A 89 5.86 -27.28 18.15
N THR A 90 4.92 -28.16 17.84
CA THR A 90 4.39 -29.14 18.80
C THR A 90 5.31 -30.34 18.96
N HIS A 91 6.01 -30.71 17.88
CA HIS A 91 6.99 -31.81 17.88
C HIS A 91 8.33 -31.40 18.50
N ASP A 92 8.79 -30.16 18.29
CA ASP A 92 10.07 -29.68 18.83
C ASP A 92 10.06 -29.44 20.36
N LEU A 93 8.88 -29.26 20.97
CA LEU A 93 8.75 -28.96 22.41
C LEU A 93 8.56 -30.20 23.29
N ASN A 94 8.32 -31.39 22.72
CA ASN A 94 8.09 -32.60 23.49
C ASN A 94 8.78 -33.84 22.88
N PRO A 95 10.10 -34.01 23.09
CA PRO A 95 10.86 -35.17 22.60
C PRO A 95 10.48 -36.51 23.27
N GLY A 96 9.46 -36.55 24.12
CA GLY A 96 8.99 -37.76 24.82
C GLY A 96 7.80 -38.47 24.18
N ALA A 97 7.18 -37.91 23.13
CA ALA A 97 5.97 -38.48 22.54
C ALA A 97 6.22 -39.70 21.63
N ASP A 98 7.42 -39.85 21.07
CA ASP A 98 7.72 -40.87 20.06
C ASP A 98 8.08 -42.26 20.63
N GLN A 99 8.18 -42.44 21.95
CA GLN A 99 8.62 -43.72 22.53
C GLN A 99 7.48 -44.66 22.98
N LYS A 100 6.21 -44.33 22.72
CA LYS A 100 5.07 -45.15 23.18
C LYS A 100 4.37 -45.86 22.01
N GLY A 101 5.11 -46.67 21.27
CA GLY A 101 4.56 -47.39 20.11
C GLY A 101 5.27 -48.69 19.72
N LEU A 102 6.18 -49.23 20.53
CA LEU A 102 6.83 -50.50 20.24
C LEU A 102 6.86 -51.41 21.46
N HIS A 103 5.75 -52.13 21.68
CA HIS A 103 5.69 -53.40 22.41
C HIS A 103 4.55 -54.24 21.83
#